data_AF-A0A2P1NIL4-F1
#
_entry.id   AF-A0A2P1NIL4-F1
#
_cell.length_a   1.000
_cell.length_b   1.000
_cell.length_c   1.000
_cell.angle_alpha   90.00
_cell.angle_beta   90.00
_cell.angle_gamma   90.00
#
_symmetry.space_group_name_H-M   'P 1'
#
loop_
_entity.id
_entity.type
_entity.pdbx_description
1 polymer ?
#
loop_
_entity_poly.entity_id
_entity_poly.type
_entity_poly.pdbx_seq_one_letter_code
_entity_poly.pdbx_strand_id
1 'polypeptide(L)'
;MAYPSRFWSDLSTHDFSDAMASGLAARTVAVLPVAAVEQHGPHLPLHVDATLLQGVIGAALPLLPHELPVLLLPPQDIGLSTEHLAYPGTLTLAPATLLALWTELGECVARAGVKKLLLLNGHGGNVAPMDIAARELRQRCGLLTYSSSWFSLPLPDAVQGLFSAEEHRFGIHGGEIETSMMLHLAPQAVRMERALQWRSSSQGRAERFGLLGNGRSAKMGWAMQDYHASGAVGNAAAATADKGRAVVEAAGQALAQMLQELCALPWPAQG
;
A
#
# COMPACT_ATOMS: atom_id res chain seq x y z
N MET A 1 -27.61 1.87 -10.85
CA MET A 1 -26.82 2.93 -11.50
C MET A 1 -25.37 2.72 -11.09
N ALA A 2 -24.45 2.68 -12.05
CA ALA A 2 -23.03 2.40 -11.86
C ALA A 2 -22.21 3.41 -12.67
N TYR A 3 -20.94 3.60 -12.31
CA TYR A 3 -20.04 4.44 -13.08
C TYR A 3 -19.61 3.75 -14.39
N PRO A 4 -19.34 4.50 -15.48
CA PRO A 4 -18.82 3.92 -16.73
C PRO A 4 -17.37 3.44 -16.62
N SER A 5 -16.62 3.91 -15.61
CA SER A 5 -15.27 3.46 -15.29
C SER A 5 -15.07 3.38 -13.78
N ARG A 6 -14.12 2.55 -13.33
CA ARG A 6 -13.66 2.52 -11.94
C ARG A 6 -12.52 3.50 -11.67
N PHE A 7 -12.03 4.21 -12.67
CA PHE A 7 -10.95 5.19 -12.51
C PHE A 7 -11.53 6.60 -12.51
N TRP A 8 -11.21 7.36 -11.46
CA TRP A 8 -11.73 8.72 -11.24
C TRP A 8 -11.49 9.64 -12.44
N SER A 9 -10.30 9.55 -13.05
CA SER A 9 -9.88 10.38 -14.18
C SER A 9 -10.54 10.04 -15.52
N ASP A 10 -11.23 8.90 -15.61
CA ASP A 10 -11.97 8.51 -16.82
C ASP A 10 -13.38 9.08 -16.84
N LEU A 11 -13.86 9.61 -15.70
CA LEU A 11 -15.21 10.14 -15.55
C LEU A 11 -15.29 11.60 -15.98
N SER A 12 -16.43 11.97 -16.58
CA SER A 12 -16.75 13.35 -16.94
C SER A 12 -17.45 14.10 -15.79
N THR A 13 -17.53 15.43 -15.91
CA THR A 13 -18.32 16.26 -14.99
C THR A 13 -19.81 15.89 -14.98
N HIS A 14 -20.32 15.36 -16.09
CA HIS A 14 -21.69 14.86 -16.19
C HIS A 14 -21.88 13.61 -15.31
N ASP A 15 -20.95 12.65 -15.36
CA ASP A 15 -21.00 11.43 -14.54
C ASP A 15 -21.01 11.75 -13.04
N PHE A 16 -20.21 12.74 -12.60
CA PHE A 16 -20.22 13.20 -11.22
C PHE A 16 -21.54 13.90 -10.84
N SER A 17 -22.11 14.70 -11.74
CA SER A 17 -23.40 15.37 -11.51
C SER A 17 -24.53 14.35 -11.32
N ASP A 18 -24.58 13.33 -12.19
CA ASP A 18 -25.56 12.23 -12.10
C ASP A 18 -25.35 11.39 -10.83
N ALA A 19 -24.09 11.11 -10.47
CA ALA A 19 -23.78 10.36 -9.27
C ALA A 19 -24.20 11.10 -8.00
N MET A 20 -24.05 12.43 -7.95
CA MET A 20 -24.53 13.26 -6.85
C MET A 20 -26.07 13.27 -6.80
N ALA A 21 -26.73 13.51 -7.93
CA ALA A 21 -28.19 13.60 -8.00
C ALA A 21 -28.89 12.26 -7.64
N SER A 22 -28.31 11.13 -8.04
CA SER A 22 -28.83 9.79 -7.75
C SER A 22 -28.42 9.23 -6.36
N GLY A 23 -27.59 9.95 -5.62
CA GLY A 23 -27.00 9.49 -4.36
C GLY A 23 -25.96 8.38 -4.51
N LEU A 24 -25.56 8.04 -5.74
CA LEU A 24 -24.46 7.09 -6.00
C LEU A 24 -23.14 7.59 -5.38
N ALA A 25 -22.84 8.88 -5.50
CA ALA A 25 -21.64 9.50 -4.93
C ALA A 25 -21.55 9.24 -3.42
N ALA A 26 -22.66 9.42 -2.69
CA ALA A 26 -22.69 9.21 -1.23
C ALA A 26 -22.44 7.75 -0.82
N ARG A 27 -22.78 6.78 -1.69
CA ARG A 27 -22.50 5.34 -1.48
C ARG A 27 -21.11 4.92 -1.95
N THR A 28 -20.43 5.78 -2.71
CA THR A 28 -19.14 5.47 -3.34
C THR A 28 -18.03 5.38 -2.30
N VAL A 29 -17.12 4.43 -2.49
CA VAL A 29 -15.83 4.37 -1.83
C VAL A 29 -14.78 4.86 -2.81
N ALA A 30 -14.18 6.00 -2.52
CA ALA A 30 -12.97 6.45 -3.20
C ALA A 30 -11.76 5.71 -2.63
N VAL A 31 -10.80 5.37 -3.47
CA VAL A 31 -9.52 4.76 -3.06
C VAL A 31 -8.40 5.63 -3.58
N LEU A 32 -7.54 6.12 -2.70
CA LEU A 32 -6.31 6.82 -3.05
C LEU A 32 -5.13 5.84 -2.89
N PRO A 33 -4.57 5.31 -4.00
CA PRO A 33 -3.35 4.52 -3.95
C PRO A 33 -2.16 5.41 -3.61
N VAL A 34 -1.37 5.02 -2.62
CA VAL A 34 -0.16 5.74 -2.19
C VAL A 34 1.03 4.77 -2.14
N ALA A 35 2.10 5.10 -2.84
CA ALA A 35 3.30 4.28 -2.98
C ALA A 35 4.56 5.12 -2.70
N ALA A 36 5.72 4.66 -3.16
CA ALA A 36 6.95 5.41 -3.13
C ALA A 36 7.90 5.04 -4.28
N VAL A 37 8.93 5.88 -4.47
CA VAL A 37 10.07 5.64 -5.36
C VAL A 37 11.33 5.56 -4.50
N GLU A 38 11.82 4.35 -4.28
CA GLU A 38 12.92 4.10 -3.35
C GLU A 38 13.73 2.85 -3.67
N GLN A 39 14.97 2.84 -3.17
CA GLN A 39 15.88 1.70 -3.29
C GLN A 39 15.25 0.42 -2.73
N HIS A 40 15.51 -0.74 -3.33
CA HIS A 40 15.05 -2.05 -2.85
C HIS A 40 16.19 -3.08 -2.92
N GLY A 41 17.37 -2.68 -2.46
CA GLY A 41 18.58 -3.45 -2.63
C GLY A 41 19.15 -3.42 -4.06
N PRO A 42 20.19 -4.19 -4.35
CA PRO A 42 20.90 -4.16 -5.63
C PRO A 42 20.16 -4.86 -6.78
N HIS A 43 19.08 -5.60 -6.48
CA HIS A 43 18.40 -6.51 -7.43
C HIS A 43 17.04 -6.01 -7.94
N LEU A 44 16.43 -5.02 -7.28
CA LEU A 44 15.11 -4.49 -7.64
C LEU A 44 15.18 -3.04 -8.16
N PRO A 45 14.21 -2.63 -9.00
CA PRO A 45 14.09 -1.25 -9.45
C PRO A 45 13.53 -0.35 -8.34
N LEU A 46 13.45 0.98 -8.59
CA LEU A 46 12.97 1.94 -7.59
C LEU A 46 11.44 2.02 -7.48
N HIS A 47 10.69 1.38 -8.37
CA HIS A 47 9.24 1.49 -8.48
C HIS A 47 8.48 0.28 -7.89
N VAL A 48 9.13 -0.48 -7.01
CA VAL A 48 8.58 -1.73 -6.43
C VAL A 48 7.23 -1.45 -5.78
N ASP A 49 7.16 -0.50 -4.85
CA ASP A 49 5.93 -0.20 -4.11
C ASP A 49 4.73 0.11 -5.02
N ALA A 50 4.96 0.92 -6.07
CA ALA A 50 3.93 1.26 -7.05
C ALA A 50 3.50 0.03 -7.86
N THR A 51 4.46 -0.80 -8.28
CA THR A 51 4.17 -2.03 -9.04
C THR A 51 3.41 -3.06 -8.20
N LEU A 52 3.82 -3.27 -6.95
CA LEU A 52 3.14 -4.21 -6.05
C LEU A 52 1.71 -3.74 -5.76
N LEU A 53 1.54 -2.47 -5.42
CA LEU A 53 0.24 -1.88 -5.15
C LEU A 53 -0.68 -1.96 -6.38
N GLN A 54 -0.17 -1.65 -7.58
CA GLN A 54 -0.91 -1.79 -8.83
C GLN A 54 -1.28 -3.24 -9.11
N GLY A 55 -0.39 -4.20 -8.84
CA GLY A 55 -0.66 -5.63 -8.98
C GLY A 55 -1.81 -6.10 -8.08
N VAL A 56 -1.80 -5.69 -6.81
CA VAL A 56 -2.87 -6.00 -5.84
C VAL A 56 -4.21 -5.39 -6.26
N ILE A 57 -4.21 -4.12 -6.69
CA ILE A 57 -5.40 -3.46 -7.23
C ILE A 57 -5.90 -4.22 -8.48
N GLY A 58 -5.00 -4.55 -9.41
CA GLY A 58 -5.33 -5.28 -10.63
C GLY A 58 -5.92 -6.66 -10.38
N ALA A 59 -5.49 -7.36 -9.33
CA ALA A 59 -6.07 -8.62 -8.90
C ALA A 59 -7.45 -8.45 -8.21
N ALA A 60 -7.67 -7.31 -7.54
CA ALA A 60 -8.93 -7.03 -6.84
C ALA A 60 -10.07 -6.60 -7.77
N LEU A 61 -9.80 -5.72 -8.74
CA LEU A 61 -10.84 -5.09 -9.57
C LEU A 61 -11.76 -6.09 -10.31
N PRO A 62 -11.26 -7.19 -10.91
CA PRO A 62 -12.11 -8.18 -11.58
C PRO A 62 -13.06 -8.93 -10.64
N LEU A 63 -12.79 -8.92 -9.32
CA LEU A 63 -13.60 -9.59 -8.31
C LEU A 63 -14.76 -8.72 -7.79
N LEU A 64 -14.79 -7.43 -8.14
CA LEU A 64 -15.81 -6.50 -7.67
C LEU A 64 -17.07 -6.58 -8.55
N PRO A 65 -18.27 -6.73 -7.95
CA PRO A 65 -19.53 -6.61 -8.69
C PRO A 65 -19.60 -5.29 -9.45
N HIS A 66 -20.09 -5.32 -10.69
CA HIS A 66 -20.14 -4.14 -11.58
C HIS A 66 -20.86 -2.94 -10.92
N GLU A 67 -21.90 -3.19 -10.13
CA GLU A 67 -22.71 -2.17 -9.45
C GLU A 67 -22.03 -1.60 -8.19
N LEU A 68 -20.95 -2.21 -7.70
CA LEU A 68 -20.27 -1.77 -6.49
C LEU A 68 -19.57 -0.42 -6.76
N PRO A 69 -19.98 0.67 -6.07
CA PRO A 69 -19.51 2.01 -6.40
C PRO A 69 -18.12 2.25 -5.78
N VAL A 70 -17.08 1.87 -6.50
CA VAL A 70 -15.67 2.08 -6.12
C VAL A 70 -14.99 2.90 -7.21
N LEU A 71 -14.29 3.97 -6.82
CA LEU A 71 -13.49 4.81 -7.71
C LEU A 71 -12.04 4.88 -7.22
N LEU A 72 -11.11 4.49 -8.07
CA LEU A 72 -9.67 4.66 -7.87
C LEU A 72 -9.25 6.06 -8.31
N LEU A 73 -8.64 6.81 -7.40
CA LEU A 73 -7.96 8.07 -7.72
C LEU A 73 -6.64 7.79 -8.46
N PRO A 74 -6.07 8.80 -9.15
CA PRO A 74 -4.72 8.71 -9.68
C PRO A 74 -3.72 8.31 -8.58
N PRO A 75 -2.85 7.32 -8.81
CA PRO A 75 -1.91 6.87 -7.81
C PRO A 75 -0.90 7.96 -7.45
N GLN A 76 -0.50 8.00 -6.18
CA GLN A 76 0.56 8.87 -5.68
C GLN A 76 1.85 8.06 -5.58
N ASP A 77 2.64 8.07 -6.65
CA ASP A 77 3.82 7.20 -6.77
C ASP A 77 5.03 7.70 -5.96
N ILE A 78 5.07 8.97 -5.58
CA ILE A 78 6.13 9.55 -4.74
C ILE A 78 5.57 9.79 -3.33
N GLY A 79 6.11 9.08 -2.35
CA GLY A 79 5.69 9.11 -0.95
C GLY A 79 6.73 9.74 -0.01
N LEU A 80 6.73 9.28 1.25
CA LEU A 80 7.72 9.61 2.27
C LEU A 80 8.66 8.42 2.49
N SER A 81 9.87 8.51 1.94
CA SER A 81 10.94 7.49 2.01
C SER A 81 12.22 8.03 2.66
N THR A 82 12.10 8.80 3.75
CA THR A 82 13.25 9.41 4.45
C THR A 82 14.27 8.39 4.96
N GLU A 83 13.81 7.20 5.32
CA GLU A 83 14.59 6.02 5.72
C GLU A 83 15.53 5.50 4.62
N HIS A 84 15.33 5.92 3.36
CA HIS A 84 16.09 5.46 2.20
C HIS A 84 17.01 6.54 1.58
N LEU A 85 17.18 7.70 2.24
CA LEU A 85 17.99 8.83 1.74
C LEU A 85 19.49 8.53 1.59
N ALA A 86 20.00 7.50 2.27
CA ALA A 86 21.41 7.10 2.13
C ALA A 86 21.73 6.43 0.78
N TYR A 87 20.71 6.15 -0.05
CA TYR A 87 20.84 5.42 -1.30
C TYR A 87 20.46 6.30 -2.49
N PRO A 88 21.20 6.22 -3.61
CA PRO A 88 20.94 7.05 -4.78
C PRO A 88 19.61 6.65 -5.47
N GLY A 89 18.91 7.66 -5.98
CA GLY A 89 17.72 7.48 -6.83
C GLY A 89 16.37 7.60 -6.12
N THR A 90 16.33 7.45 -4.79
CA THR A 90 15.11 7.65 -3.99
C THR A 90 14.54 9.05 -4.23
N LEU A 91 13.25 9.13 -4.56
CA LEU A 91 12.49 10.38 -4.63
C LEU A 91 11.53 10.41 -3.45
N THR A 92 11.61 11.45 -2.62
CA THR A 92 10.80 11.53 -1.40
C THR A 92 10.29 12.95 -1.17
N LEU A 93 9.08 13.05 -0.64
CA LEU A 93 8.47 14.30 -0.21
C LEU A 93 8.70 14.54 1.28
N ALA A 94 8.75 15.81 1.69
CA ALA A 94 8.71 16.14 3.11
C ALA A 94 7.34 15.75 3.70
N PRO A 95 7.27 15.34 4.98
CA PRO A 95 6.00 14.96 5.62
C PRO A 95 4.91 16.03 5.51
N ALA A 96 5.26 17.31 5.66
CA ALA A 96 4.31 18.42 5.54
C ALA A 96 3.71 18.51 4.13
N THR A 97 4.51 18.33 3.08
CA THR A 97 4.05 18.33 1.68
C THR A 97 3.13 17.15 1.43
N LEU A 98 3.49 15.96 1.90
CA LEU A 98 2.69 14.75 1.72
C LEU A 98 1.32 14.85 2.39
N LEU A 99 1.30 15.34 3.65
CA LEU A 99 0.07 15.55 4.39
C LEU A 99 -0.84 16.60 3.73
N ALA A 100 -0.28 17.70 3.24
CA ALA A 100 -1.03 18.71 2.51
C ALA A 100 -1.65 18.12 1.25
N LEU A 101 -0.84 17.45 0.42
CA LEU A 101 -1.27 16.82 -0.83
C LEU A 101 -2.42 15.83 -0.61
N TRP A 102 -2.26 14.86 0.29
CA TRP A 102 -3.30 13.86 0.53
C TRP A 102 -4.57 14.44 1.15
N THR A 103 -4.43 15.47 1.99
CA THR A 103 -5.58 16.18 2.56
C THR A 103 -6.35 16.93 1.48
N GLU A 104 -5.66 17.66 0.60
CA GLU A 104 -6.29 18.40 -0.51
C GLU A 104 -6.99 17.45 -1.51
N LEU A 105 -6.40 16.28 -1.79
CA LEU A 105 -7.03 15.24 -2.61
C LEU A 105 -8.30 14.69 -1.93
N GLY A 106 -8.27 14.43 -0.63
CA GLY A 106 -9.46 14.02 0.11
C GLY A 106 -10.54 15.11 0.16
N GLU A 107 -10.18 16.39 0.24
CA GLU A 107 -11.12 17.50 0.12
C GLU A 107 -11.79 17.54 -1.27
N CYS A 108 -11.04 17.24 -2.35
CA CYS A 108 -11.62 17.07 -3.68
C CYS A 108 -12.65 15.93 -3.71
N VAL A 109 -12.34 14.79 -3.10
CA VAL A 109 -13.26 13.64 -2.99
C VAL A 109 -14.54 14.04 -2.24
N ALA A 110 -14.41 14.74 -1.12
CA ALA A 110 -15.56 15.21 -0.34
C ALA A 110 -16.44 16.19 -1.14
N ARG A 111 -15.83 17.12 -1.90
CA ARG A 111 -16.57 18.07 -2.76
C ARG A 111 -17.35 17.39 -3.87
N ALA A 112 -16.91 16.24 -4.35
CA ALA A 112 -17.65 15.43 -5.34
C ALA A 112 -18.83 14.65 -4.74
N GLY A 113 -19.17 14.89 -3.46
CA GLY A 113 -20.28 14.23 -2.77
C GLY A 113 -19.96 12.84 -2.23
N VAL A 114 -18.75 12.33 -2.47
CA VAL A 114 -18.27 11.06 -1.92
C VAL A 114 -18.07 11.20 -0.41
N LYS A 115 -18.39 10.12 0.31
CA LYS A 115 -18.38 10.10 1.77
C LYS A 115 -17.28 9.20 2.33
N LYS A 116 -16.93 8.13 1.62
CA LYS A 116 -15.98 7.11 2.09
C LYS A 116 -14.69 7.17 1.30
N LEU A 117 -13.56 7.15 2.00
CA LEU A 117 -12.23 7.17 1.40
C LEU A 117 -11.36 6.06 2.00
N LEU A 118 -10.65 5.32 1.15
CA LEU A 118 -9.60 4.39 1.53
C LEU A 118 -8.26 4.95 1.06
N LEU A 119 -7.34 5.21 1.98
CA LEU A 119 -5.92 5.36 1.66
C LEU A 119 -5.32 3.95 1.58
N LEU A 120 -4.92 3.52 0.39
CA LEU A 120 -4.36 2.18 0.16
C LEU A 120 -2.86 2.26 -0.13
N ASN A 121 -2.07 1.70 0.77
CA ASN A 121 -0.64 1.95 0.85
C ASN A 121 0.23 0.78 0.34
N GLY A 122 1.29 1.15 -0.38
CA GLY A 122 2.35 0.29 -0.89
C GLY A 122 3.64 0.26 -0.08
N HIS A 123 3.88 1.25 0.79
CA HIS A 123 5.21 1.58 1.30
C HIS A 123 5.24 1.75 2.84
N GLY A 124 6.28 1.25 3.51
CA GLY A 124 6.40 1.29 4.98
C GLY A 124 6.41 2.70 5.59
N GLY A 125 7.16 3.64 5.01
CA GLY A 125 7.31 5.02 5.51
C GLY A 125 6.04 5.85 5.43
N ASN A 126 5.11 5.46 4.56
CA ASN A 126 3.82 6.12 4.41
C ASN A 126 2.83 5.81 5.55
N VAL A 127 3.05 4.77 6.37
CA VAL A 127 2.06 4.31 7.37
C VAL A 127 1.71 5.42 8.37
N ALA A 128 2.71 6.09 8.96
CA ALA A 128 2.49 7.14 9.94
C ALA A 128 1.81 8.41 9.35
N PRO A 129 2.29 9.00 8.23
CA PRO A 129 1.59 10.14 7.63
C PRO A 129 0.19 9.78 7.10
N MET A 130 -0.02 8.54 6.65
CA MET A 130 -1.34 8.06 6.19
C MET A 130 -2.37 8.09 7.33
N ASP A 131 -2.01 7.62 8.53
CA ASP A 131 -2.89 7.64 9.70
C ASP A 131 -3.24 9.07 10.14
N ILE A 132 -2.28 10.01 10.02
CA ILE A 132 -2.51 11.42 10.31
C ILE A 132 -3.49 12.01 9.29
N ALA A 133 -3.22 11.82 7.99
CA ALA A 133 -4.08 12.33 6.91
C ALA A 133 -5.52 11.79 7.02
N ALA A 134 -5.68 10.50 7.29
CA ALA A 134 -7.01 9.90 7.46
C ALA A 134 -7.80 10.53 8.62
N ARG A 135 -7.14 10.83 9.74
CA ARG A 135 -7.78 11.49 10.88
C ARG A 135 -8.15 12.93 10.55
N GLU A 136 -7.25 13.68 9.91
CA GLU A 136 -7.49 15.06 9.51
C GLU A 136 -8.66 15.15 8.52
N LEU A 137 -8.71 14.28 7.51
CA LEU A 137 -9.81 14.21 6.55
C LEU A 137 -11.15 13.90 7.21
N ARG A 138 -11.16 13.01 8.20
CA ARG A 138 -12.36 12.71 8.98
C ARG A 138 -12.84 13.93 9.77
N GLN A 139 -11.95 14.69 10.39
CA GLN A 139 -12.34 15.87 11.19
C GLN A 139 -12.72 17.06 10.32
N ARG A 140 -12.00 17.31 9.23
CA ARG A 140 -12.17 18.50 8.38
C ARG A 140 -13.31 18.35 7.37
N CYS A 141 -13.40 17.17 6.75
CA CYS A 141 -14.33 16.92 5.65
C CYS A 141 -15.53 16.04 6.05
N GLY A 142 -15.51 15.50 7.27
CA GLY A 142 -16.47 14.49 7.69
C GLY A 142 -16.32 13.15 6.98
N LEU A 143 -15.27 12.92 6.17
CA LEU A 143 -15.06 11.68 5.42
C LEU A 143 -14.87 10.47 6.34
N LEU A 144 -15.55 9.35 6.07
CA LEU A 144 -15.21 8.08 6.71
C LEU A 144 -13.98 7.53 6.01
N THR A 145 -12.83 7.89 6.57
CA THR A 145 -11.53 7.58 5.99
C THR A 145 -10.93 6.37 6.68
N TYR A 146 -10.56 5.36 5.90
CA TYR A 146 -9.81 4.19 6.31
C TYR A 146 -8.42 4.22 5.71
N SER A 147 -7.48 3.56 6.39
CA SER A 147 -6.10 3.40 5.96
C SER A 147 -5.76 1.93 6.01
N SER A 148 -5.15 1.42 4.94
CA SER A 148 -4.72 0.02 4.85
C SER A 148 -3.49 -0.07 3.98
N SER A 149 -2.60 -1.01 4.29
CA SER A 149 -1.47 -1.34 3.42
C SER A 149 -1.67 -2.73 2.86
N TRP A 150 -1.27 -3.00 1.61
CA TRP A 150 -1.45 -4.33 1.02
C TRP A 150 -0.78 -5.43 1.86
N PHE A 151 0.38 -5.12 2.46
CA PHE A 151 1.14 -6.02 3.34
C PHE A 151 0.51 -6.24 4.72
N SER A 152 -0.59 -5.55 5.02
CA SER A 152 -1.42 -5.77 6.23
C SER A 152 -2.74 -6.47 5.92
N LEU A 153 -3.05 -6.74 4.64
CA LEU A 153 -4.22 -7.51 4.27
C LEU A 153 -4.06 -8.97 4.74
N PRO A 154 -5.13 -9.60 5.24
CA PRO A 154 -5.05 -10.98 5.67
C PRO A 154 -4.74 -11.90 4.49
N LEU A 155 -3.67 -12.69 4.62
CA LEU A 155 -3.32 -13.74 3.66
C LEU A 155 -3.73 -15.10 4.22
N PRO A 156 -4.25 -16.05 3.40
CA PRO A 156 -4.51 -17.41 3.83
C PRO A 156 -3.26 -18.10 4.39
N ASP A 157 -3.42 -19.01 5.35
CA ASP A 157 -2.29 -19.74 5.95
C ASP A 157 -1.44 -20.49 4.91
N ALA A 158 -2.06 -20.99 3.84
CA ALA A 158 -1.35 -21.63 2.74
C ALA A 158 -0.40 -20.68 2.00
N VAL A 159 -0.74 -19.39 1.89
CA VAL A 159 0.10 -18.36 1.28
C VAL A 159 1.15 -17.88 2.28
N GLN A 160 0.77 -17.68 3.54
CA GLN A 160 1.73 -17.34 4.60
C GLN A 160 2.80 -18.42 4.78
N GLY A 161 2.42 -19.70 4.69
CA GLY A 161 3.31 -20.86 4.82
C GLY A 161 4.33 -21.02 3.69
N LEU A 162 4.25 -20.20 2.62
CA LEU A 162 5.26 -20.18 1.55
C LEU A 162 6.57 -19.50 1.99
N PHE A 163 6.53 -18.71 3.07
CA PHE A 163 7.65 -17.92 3.57
C PHE A 163 8.01 -18.35 4.99
N SER A 164 9.30 -18.26 5.32
CA SER A 164 9.77 -18.61 6.66
C SER A 164 9.29 -17.62 7.72
N ALA A 165 9.23 -18.05 8.99
CA ALA A 165 8.96 -17.14 10.11
C ALA A 165 10.03 -16.05 10.27
N GLU A 166 11.26 -16.31 9.81
CA GLU A 166 12.33 -15.32 9.76
C GLU A 166 12.03 -14.23 8.73
N GLU A 167 11.60 -14.63 7.53
CA GLU A 167 11.23 -13.72 6.45
C GLU A 167 10.06 -12.82 6.86
N HIS A 168 8.97 -13.40 7.38
CA HIS A 168 7.82 -12.63 7.88
C HIS A 168 8.19 -11.59 8.94
N ARG A 169 9.25 -11.84 9.71
CA ARG A 169 9.64 -10.98 10.82
C ARG A 169 10.72 -9.96 10.45
N PHE A 170 11.64 -10.32 9.57
CA PHE A 170 12.86 -9.56 9.32
C PHE A 170 13.11 -9.21 7.85
N GLY A 171 12.39 -9.85 6.91
CA GLY A 171 12.40 -9.57 5.47
C GLY A 171 11.52 -8.39 5.09
N ILE A 172 11.69 -7.27 5.79
CA ILE A 172 10.78 -6.13 5.72
C ILE A 172 10.99 -5.21 4.51
N HIS A 173 12.06 -5.41 3.73
CA HIS A 173 12.44 -4.51 2.63
C HIS A 173 13.36 -5.18 1.60
N GLY A 174 12.94 -5.26 0.35
CA GLY A 174 13.63 -5.96 -0.74
C GLY A 174 13.76 -7.47 -0.50
N GLY A 175 12.94 -8.03 0.40
CA GLY A 175 12.99 -9.40 0.85
C GLY A 175 12.41 -10.41 -0.15
N GLU A 176 12.22 -11.64 0.30
CA GLU A 176 11.65 -12.74 -0.48
C GLU A 176 10.24 -12.41 -0.99
N ILE A 177 9.39 -11.79 -0.17
CA ILE A 177 7.99 -11.49 -0.51
C ILE A 177 7.92 -10.50 -1.67
N GLU A 178 8.53 -9.32 -1.53
CA GLU A 178 8.50 -8.27 -2.56
C GLU A 178 9.21 -8.70 -3.83
N THR A 179 10.35 -9.39 -3.70
CA THR A 179 11.07 -9.94 -4.86
C THR A 179 10.22 -10.98 -5.58
N SER A 180 9.50 -11.84 -4.86
CA SER A 180 8.60 -12.83 -5.45
C SER A 180 7.47 -12.16 -6.22
N MET A 181 6.83 -11.15 -5.64
CA MET A 181 5.78 -10.39 -6.31
C MET A 181 6.30 -9.66 -7.55
N MET A 182 7.50 -9.07 -7.49
CA MET A 182 8.14 -8.44 -8.66
C MET A 182 8.49 -9.44 -9.75
N LEU A 183 8.91 -10.67 -9.41
CA LEU A 183 9.10 -11.74 -10.39
C LEU A 183 7.80 -12.15 -11.09
N HIS A 184 6.66 -12.03 -10.41
CA HIS A 184 5.35 -12.27 -11.02
C HIS A 184 4.89 -11.10 -11.91
N LEU A 185 5.02 -9.87 -11.41
CA LEU A 185 4.43 -8.67 -12.03
C LEU A 185 5.32 -8.04 -13.11
N ALA A 186 6.63 -8.08 -12.93
CA ALA A 186 7.61 -7.42 -13.81
C ALA A 186 8.96 -8.18 -13.83
N PRO A 187 9.00 -9.46 -14.24
CA PRO A 187 10.21 -10.30 -14.15
C PRO A 187 11.43 -9.68 -14.84
N GLN A 188 11.25 -8.99 -15.95
CA GLN A 188 12.30 -8.31 -16.71
C GLN A 188 13.01 -7.19 -15.94
N ALA A 189 12.36 -6.64 -14.91
CA ALA A 189 12.90 -5.58 -14.07
C ALA A 189 13.75 -6.12 -12.90
N VAL A 190 13.64 -7.42 -12.60
CA VAL A 190 14.38 -8.07 -11.50
C VAL A 190 15.75 -8.55 -11.99
N ARG A 191 16.78 -8.30 -11.18
CA ARG A 191 18.16 -8.76 -11.41
C ARG A 191 18.49 -9.86 -10.41
N MET A 192 17.95 -11.06 -10.65
CA MET A 192 18.07 -12.19 -9.71
C MET A 192 19.52 -12.61 -9.44
N GLU A 193 20.44 -12.34 -10.36
CA GLU A 193 21.88 -12.54 -10.15
C GLU A 193 22.46 -11.66 -9.03
N ARG A 194 21.73 -10.64 -8.58
CA ARG A 194 22.06 -9.76 -7.45
C ARG A 194 21.18 -10.01 -6.21
N ALA A 195 20.18 -10.88 -6.32
CA ALA A 195 19.29 -11.21 -5.20
C ALA A 195 20.03 -12.17 -4.26
N LEU A 196 20.29 -11.71 -3.03
CA LEU A 196 21.00 -12.47 -2.01
C LEU A 196 20.17 -12.56 -0.72
N GLN A 197 20.72 -13.22 0.29
CA GLN A 197 20.20 -13.17 1.65
C GLN A 197 20.96 -12.11 2.45
N TRP A 198 20.23 -11.14 2.98
CA TRP A 198 20.80 -10.07 3.81
C TRP A 198 20.23 -10.15 5.22
N ARG A 199 21.10 -10.52 6.16
CA ARG A 199 20.74 -10.64 7.56
C ARG A 199 20.51 -9.25 8.16
N SER A 200 19.32 -9.05 8.72
CA SER A 200 18.93 -7.79 9.36
C SER A 200 19.62 -7.59 10.70
N SER A 201 20.09 -6.37 10.98
CA SER A 201 20.56 -5.99 12.32
C SER A 201 19.47 -6.14 13.40
N SER A 202 18.18 -6.07 13.00
CA SER A 202 17.04 -6.32 13.90
C SER A 202 17.01 -7.76 14.42
N GLN A 203 17.44 -8.72 13.61
CA GLN A 203 17.57 -10.11 14.05
C GLN A 203 18.62 -10.23 15.15
N GLY A 204 19.79 -9.60 14.97
CA GLY A 204 20.81 -9.56 16.01
C GLY A 204 20.35 -8.87 17.30
N ARG A 205 19.50 -7.83 17.20
CA ARG A 205 18.87 -7.21 18.39
C ARG A 205 17.88 -8.17 19.06
N ALA A 206 17.08 -8.91 18.30
CA ALA A 206 16.08 -9.83 18.82
C ALA A 206 16.68 -10.99 19.61
N GLU A 207 17.83 -11.48 19.17
CA GLU A 207 18.57 -12.56 19.84
C GLU A 207 19.17 -12.13 21.18
N ARG A 208 19.52 -10.84 21.31
CA ARG A 208 20.20 -10.29 22.49
C ARG A 208 19.27 -9.60 23.48
N PHE A 209 18.15 -9.06 23.00
CA PHE A 209 17.30 -8.18 23.78
C PHE A 209 15.82 -8.57 23.62
N GLY A 210 15.13 -8.81 24.74
CA GLY A 210 13.70 -9.16 24.73
C GLY A 210 12.78 -8.05 24.20
N LEU A 211 13.22 -6.78 24.22
CA LEU A 211 12.41 -5.61 23.83
C LEU A 211 12.87 -4.92 22.55
N LEU A 212 14.18 -4.84 22.26
CA LEU A 212 14.75 -3.96 21.21
C LEU A 212 14.84 -4.59 19.80
N GLY A 213 14.41 -5.84 19.62
CA GLY A 213 14.36 -6.52 18.31
C GLY A 213 13.02 -7.21 18.02
N ASN A 214 11.99 -6.93 18.84
CA ASN A 214 10.67 -7.51 18.63
C ASN A 214 9.78 -6.67 17.70
N GLY A 215 10.20 -5.44 17.35
CA GLY A 215 9.47 -4.54 16.46
C GLY A 215 8.12 -4.03 17.01
N ARG A 216 7.80 -4.37 18.27
CA ARG A 216 6.51 -4.11 18.92
C ARG A 216 6.65 -3.20 20.13
N SER A 217 7.55 -3.53 21.06
CA SER A 217 7.71 -2.83 22.33
C SER A 217 8.47 -1.52 22.19
N ALA A 218 9.50 -1.50 21.35
CA ALA A 218 10.27 -0.32 21.03
C ALA A 218 10.58 -0.34 19.54
N LYS A 219 10.21 0.73 18.84
CA LYS A 219 10.48 0.91 17.41
C LYS A 219 11.60 1.94 17.26
N MET A 220 12.63 1.58 16.51
CA MET A 220 13.67 2.51 16.11
C MET A 220 13.08 3.48 15.08
N GLY A 221 13.47 4.76 15.13
CA GLY A 221 13.34 5.68 13.99
C GLY A 221 14.29 5.20 12.91
N TRP A 222 13.85 4.21 12.16
CA TRP A 222 14.71 3.36 11.35
C TRP A 222 15.18 4.10 10.09
N ALA A 223 16.41 3.81 9.69
CA ALA A 223 16.89 4.06 8.35
C ALA A 223 17.46 2.75 7.81
N MET A 224 17.30 2.51 6.51
CA MET A 224 17.57 1.19 5.95
C MET A 224 19.04 0.78 6.07
N GLN A 225 19.97 1.74 6.05
CA GLN A 225 21.40 1.50 6.30
C GLN A 225 21.71 0.98 7.72
N ASP A 226 20.86 1.25 8.71
CA ASP A 226 21.02 0.70 10.06
C ASP A 226 20.63 -0.78 10.12
N TYR A 227 19.82 -1.23 9.16
CA TYR A 227 19.34 -2.60 9.06
C TYR A 227 20.32 -3.46 8.27
N HIS A 228 20.75 -2.99 7.11
CA HIS A 228 21.80 -3.61 6.31
C HIS A 228 22.33 -2.64 5.26
N ALA A 229 23.64 -2.65 5.00
CA ALA A 229 24.30 -1.72 4.07
C ALA A 229 23.94 -1.92 2.58
N SER A 230 23.38 -3.08 2.22
CA SER A 230 22.91 -3.34 0.85
C SER A 230 21.62 -2.59 0.51
N GLY A 231 20.91 -2.08 1.51
CA GLY A 231 19.58 -1.50 1.34
C GLY A 231 18.44 -2.52 1.31
N ALA A 232 18.70 -3.82 1.44
CA ALA A 232 17.66 -4.85 1.56
C ALA A 232 17.94 -5.79 2.74
N VAL A 233 16.88 -6.43 3.25
CA VAL A 233 16.91 -7.44 4.32
C VAL A 233 15.93 -8.56 4.02
N GLY A 234 16.28 -9.79 4.43
CA GLY A 234 15.51 -11.00 4.10
C GLY A 234 16.21 -11.87 3.07
N ASN A 235 15.52 -12.89 2.57
CA ASN A 235 16.08 -13.87 1.63
C ASN A 235 15.54 -13.69 0.20
N ALA A 236 15.98 -12.63 -0.48
CA ALA A 236 15.58 -12.37 -1.86
C ALA A 236 15.97 -13.50 -2.84
N ALA A 237 17.04 -14.25 -2.54
CA ALA A 237 17.48 -15.38 -3.35
C ALA A 237 16.48 -16.55 -3.39
N ALA A 238 15.59 -16.67 -2.39
CA ALA A 238 14.56 -17.71 -2.33
C ALA A 238 13.25 -17.35 -3.05
N ALA A 239 13.19 -16.14 -3.63
CA ALA A 239 12.01 -15.61 -4.29
C ALA A 239 11.66 -16.38 -5.57
N THR A 240 10.36 -16.57 -5.81
CA THR A 240 9.86 -17.19 -7.04
C THR A 240 8.60 -16.49 -7.55
N ALA A 241 8.38 -16.51 -8.86
CA ALA A 241 7.18 -15.93 -9.46
C ALA A 241 5.88 -16.59 -8.96
N ASP A 242 5.89 -17.90 -8.67
CA ASP A 242 4.72 -18.61 -8.14
C ASP A 242 4.34 -18.13 -6.73
N LYS A 243 5.33 -17.89 -5.85
CA LYS A 243 5.09 -17.26 -4.55
C LYS A 243 4.50 -15.86 -4.72
N GLY A 244 5.02 -15.09 -5.69
CA GLY A 244 4.54 -13.76 -6.01
C GLY A 244 3.09 -13.74 -6.46
N ARG A 245 2.73 -14.64 -7.39
CA ARG A 245 1.34 -14.82 -7.85
C ARG A 245 0.41 -15.13 -6.68
N ALA A 246 0.78 -16.08 -5.82
CA ALA A 246 -0.02 -16.46 -4.67
C ALA A 246 -0.29 -15.28 -3.70
N VAL A 247 0.73 -14.44 -3.44
CA VAL A 247 0.57 -13.24 -2.61
C VAL A 247 -0.32 -12.20 -3.29
N VAL A 248 -0.08 -11.89 -4.57
CA VAL A 248 -0.85 -10.89 -5.32
C VAL A 248 -2.32 -11.27 -5.41
N GLU A 249 -2.63 -12.53 -5.74
CA GLU A 249 -4.01 -13.02 -5.82
C GLU A 249 -4.72 -12.99 -4.47
N ALA A 250 -4.06 -13.44 -3.40
CA ALA A 250 -4.63 -13.44 -2.05
C ALA A 250 -4.85 -12.01 -1.52
N ALA A 251 -3.89 -11.11 -1.71
CA ALA A 251 -4.04 -9.71 -1.34
C ALA A 251 -5.15 -9.03 -2.17
N GLY A 252 -5.27 -9.35 -3.47
CA GLY A 252 -6.34 -8.87 -4.32
C GLY A 252 -7.73 -9.33 -3.84
N GLN A 253 -7.87 -10.59 -3.43
CA GLN A 253 -9.10 -11.12 -2.83
C GLN A 253 -9.45 -10.38 -1.53
N ALA A 254 -8.49 -10.21 -0.63
CA ALA A 254 -8.68 -9.49 0.62
C ALA A 254 -9.06 -8.02 0.41
N LEU A 255 -8.44 -7.34 -0.57
CA LEU A 255 -8.80 -5.98 -0.94
C LEU A 255 -10.21 -5.90 -1.53
N ALA A 256 -10.59 -6.84 -2.41
CA ALA A 256 -11.92 -6.90 -2.99
C ALA A 256 -13.00 -7.11 -1.91
N GLN A 257 -12.72 -7.96 -0.92
CA GLN A 257 -13.59 -8.13 0.24
C GLN A 257 -13.69 -6.85 1.07
N MET A 258 -12.56 -6.22 1.41
CA MET A 258 -12.53 -4.97 2.17
C MET A 258 -13.34 -3.86 1.49
N LEU A 259 -13.23 -3.72 0.17
CA LEU A 259 -13.99 -2.72 -0.60
C LEU A 259 -15.50 -2.99 -0.55
N GLN A 260 -15.92 -4.25 -0.62
CA GLN A 260 -17.33 -4.62 -0.44
C GLN A 260 -17.83 -4.28 0.96
N GLU A 261 -17.05 -4.59 2.00
CA GLU A 261 -17.36 -4.25 3.39
C GLU A 261 -17.47 -2.73 3.57
N LEU A 262 -16.51 -1.96 3.07
CA LEU A 262 -16.53 -0.49 3.09
C LEU A 262 -17.75 0.08 2.36
N CYS A 263 -18.13 -0.48 1.20
CA CYS A 263 -19.34 -0.09 0.50
C CYS A 263 -20.62 -0.39 1.32
N ALA A 264 -20.66 -1.53 2.02
CA ALA A 264 -21.78 -1.94 2.87
C ALA A 264 -21.87 -1.15 4.18
N LEU A 265 -20.78 -0.54 4.65
CA LEU A 265 -20.81 0.28 5.86
C LEU A 265 -21.80 1.44 5.72
N PRO A 266 -22.76 1.58 6.65
CA PRO A 266 -23.66 2.72 6.68
C PRO A 266 -22.86 3.97 6.99
N TRP A 267 -23.22 5.07 6.33
CA TRP A 267 -22.72 6.38 6.74
C TRP A 267 -23.32 6.71 8.11
N PRO A 268 -22.53 7.10 9.13
CA PRO A 268 -23.11 7.50 10.40
C PRO A 268 -24.09 8.65 10.14
N ALA A 269 -25.35 8.46 10.54
CA ALA A 269 -26.35 9.50 10.47
C ALA A 269 -25.80 10.74 11.18
N GLN A 270 -25.80 11.88 10.50
CA GLN A 270 -25.53 13.15 11.15
C GLN A 270 -26.68 13.38 12.12
N GLY A 271 -26.39 13.28 13.42
CA GLY A 271 -27.29 13.74 14.47
C GLY A 271 -27.37 15.26 14.49
#